data_AF-A0A1B6PPT2-F1
#
_entry.id   AF-A0A1B6PPT2-F1
#
_cell.length_a   1.000
_cell.length_b   1.000
_cell.length_c   1.000
_cell.angle_alpha   90.00
_cell.angle_beta   90.00
_cell.angle_gamma   90.00
#
_symmetry.space_group_name_H-M   'P 1'
#
loop_
_entity.id
_entity.type
_entity.pdbx_description
1 polymer ?
#
loop_
_entity_poly.entity_id
_entity_poly.type
_entity_poly.pdbx_seq_one_letter_code
_entity_poly.pdbx_strand_id
1 'polypeptide(L)'
;MMMRSTNAICLVAFIVVAAAATLTTTTTEAAAASPAAAEFLQGRCSPSVMPKVIARHCYDSLLPEAGSFNGSSIRVIGAATELMVANFRSLLAELRKLNGTKQYKLGKCAEQAAEFEPGPGKKEPEKLAKIRALAAMGDDNKVEYVYDISSWMDEMDMKFSRDCQPEMKAVPDADKLLPTKAVMYPSILVVQGLVSGYTPPRSEMTYP
;
A
#
# COMPACT_ATOMS: atom_id res chain seq x y z
N MET A 1 -22.66 -53.57 -2.69
CA MET A 1 -22.41 -53.60 -4.16
C MET A 1 -22.43 -52.17 -4.66
N MET A 2 -21.43 -51.82 -5.46
CA MET A 2 -20.85 -50.49 -5.70
C MET A 2 -21.80 -49.41 -6.24
N MET A 3 -21.80 -48.23 -5.61
CA MET A 3 -22.13 -46.97 -6.27
C MET A 3 -20.82 -46.32 -6.73
N ARG A 4 -20.61 -46.27 -8.05
CA ARG A 4 -19.58 -45.44 -8.69
C ARG A 4 -20.15 -44.03 -8.84
N SER A 5 -19.66 -43.09 -8.03
CA SER A 5 -19.91 -41.65 -8.25
C SER A 5 -18.72 -41.06 -9.01
N THR A 6 -19.01 -40.57 -10.20
CA THR A 6 -18.07 -39.99 -11.15
C THR A 6 -17.70 -38.58 -10.71
N ASN A 7 -16.44 -38.37 -10.33
CA ASN A 7 -15.88 -37.04 -10.04
C ASN A 7 -15.77 -36.25 -11.36
N ALA A 8 -16.66 -35.29 -11.57
CA ALA A 8 -16.52 -34.27 -12.61
C ALA A 8 -15.66 -33.13 -12.06
N ILE A 9 -14.45 -33.01 -12.61
CA ILE A 9 -13.53 -31.89 -12.40
C ILE A 9 -14.05 -30.71 -13.23
N CYS A 10 -14.68 -29.73 -12.59
CA CYS A 10 -15.03 -28.46 -13.23
C CYS A 10 -13.80 -27.54 -13.26
N LEU A 11 -13.12 -27.51 -14.41
CA LEU A 11 -12.19 -26.45 -14.80
C LEU A 11 -12.98 -25.13 -14.93
N VAL A 12 -12.81 -24.22 -13.97
CA VAL A 12 -13.27 -22.84 -14.12
C VAL A 12 -12.18 -22.06 -14.85
N ALA A 13 -12.37 -21.87 -16.16
CA ALA A 13 -11.58 -20.97 -16.96
C ALA A 13 -11.94 -19.51 -16.62
N PHE A 14 -10.98 -18.74 -16.12
CA PHE A 14 -11.13 -17.29 -15.95
C PHE A 14 -10.99 -16.60 -17.31
N ILE A 15 -12.10 -16.07 -17.82
CA ILE A 15 -12.10 -15.13 -18.93
C ILE A 15 -11.89 -13.73 -18.33
N VAL A 16 -10.70 -13.15 -18.56
CA VAL A 16 -10.46 -11.73 -18.29
C VAL A 16 -10.96 -10.96 -19.50
N VAL A 17 -12.13 -10.32 -19.36
CA VAL A 17 -12.60 -9.32 -20.32
C VAL A 17 -11.87 -8.02 -20.04
N ALA A 18 -10.90 -7.69 -20.89
CA ALA A 18 -10.24 -6.39 -20.88
C ALA A 18 -11.19 -5.32 -21.43
N ALA A 19 -11.75 -4.50 -20.55
CA ALA A 19 -12.40 -3.25 -20.95
C ALA A 19 -11.30 -2.20 -21.19
N ALA A 20 -11.10 -1.85 -22.46
CA ALA A 20 -10.19 -0.78 -22.88
C ALA A 20 -10.77 0.58 -22.45
N ALA A 21 -10.34 1.08 -21.29
CA ALA A 21 -10.34 2.50 -21.02
C ALA A 21 -9.04 3.07 -21.59
N THR A 22 -9.13 3.88 -22.64
CA THR A 22 -8.04 4.72 -23.14
C THR A 22 -7.69 5.76 -22.07
N LEU A 23 -6.90 5.35 -21.08
CA LEU A 23 -6.07 6.27 -20.32
C LEU A 23 -4.79 6.48 -21.14
N THR A 24 -4.51 7.74 -21.46
CA THR A 24 -3.22 8.19 -21.99
C THR A 24 -2.19 8.09 -20.85
N THR A 25 -1.79 6.87 -20.50
CA THR A 25 -0.63 6.62 -19.65
C THR A 25 0.60 6.89 -20.51
N THR A 26 1.28 8.00 -20.24
CA THR A 26 2.71 8.12 -20.51
C THR A 26 3.38 6.91 -19.87
N THR A 27 3.66 5.91 -20.70
CA THR A 27 4.34 4.69 -20.29
C THR A 27 5.80 5.10 -20.16
N THR A 28 6.17 5.59 -18.98
CA THR A 28 7.57 5.54 -18.56
C THR A 28 7.87 4.05 -18.50
N GLU A 29 8.54 3.54 -19.51
CA GLU A 29 9.05 2.17 -19.57
C GLU A 29 9.75 1.92 -18.22
N ALA A 30 9.14 1.06 -17.40
CA ALA A 30 9.67 0.71 -16.10
C ALA A 30 11.03 0.06 -16.35
N ALA A 31 12.09 0.84 -16.25
CA ALA A 31 13.45 0.36 -16.41
C ALA A 31 13.62 -0.82 -15.45
N ALA A 32 13.90 -2.00 -15.99
CA ALA A 32 14.06 -3.20 -15.20
C ALA A 32 15.04 -2.91 -14.05
N ALA A 33 14.64 -3.27 -12.82
CA ALA A 33 15.43 -2.99 -11.64
C ALA A 33 16.85 -3.52 -11.82
N SER A 34 17.86 -2.65 -11.67
CA SER A 34 19.25 -3.09 -11.67
C SER A 34 19.50 -4.01 -10.46
N PRO A 35 20.50 -4.91 -10.52
CA PRO A 35 20.84 -5.76 -9.38
C PRO A 35 21.07 -4.96 -8.08
N ALA A 36 21.76 -3.83 -8.17
CA ALA A 36 22.01 -2.95 -7.03
C ALA A 36 20.71 -2.34 -6.45
N ALA A 37 19.76 -1.95 -7.31
CA ALA A 37 18.47 -1.44 -6.86
C ALA A 37 17.64 -2.52 -6.16
N ALA A 38 17.67 -3.74 -6.69
CA ALA A 38 16.99 -4.89 -6.10
C ALA A 38 17.60 -5.28 -4.75
N GLU A 39 18.93 -5.31 -4.61
CA GLU A 39 19.63 -5.57 -3.35
C GLU A 39 19.33 -4.49 -2.30
N PHE A 40 19.35 -3.21 -2.69
CA PHE A 40 18.97 -2.11 -1.81
C PHE A 40 17.53 -2.29 -1.29
N LEU A 41 16.58 -2.57 -2.19
CA LEU A 41 15.19 -2.80 -1.81
C LEU A 41 15.05 -4.04 -0.92
N GLN A 42 15.82 -5.11 -1.17
CA GLN A 42 15.82 -6.31 -0.33
C GLN A 42 16.28 -6.02 1.09
N GLY A 43 17.30 -5.18 1.27
CA GLY A 43 17.74 -4.72 2.59
C GLY A 43 16.66 -3.93 3.32
N ARG A 44 15.90 -3.10 2.60
CA ARG A 44 14.79 -2.30 3.13
C ARG A 44 13.55 -3.13 3.45
N CYS A 45 13.26 -4.13 2.63
CA CYS A 45 12.17 -5.08 2.80
C CYS A 45 12.62 -6.37 3.52
N SER A 46 13.54 -6.26 4.49
CA SER A 46 14.16 -7.43 5.12
C SER A 46 13.29 -8.05 6.23
N PRO A 47 13.25 -9.40 6.35
CA PRO A 47 12.63 -10.10 7.48
C PRO A 47 13.20 -9.74 8.86
N SER A 48 14.40 -9.15 8.91
CA SER A 48 15.00 -8.65 10.14
C SER A 48 14.34 -7.37 10.66
N VAL A 49 13.62 -6.64 9.78
CA VAL A 49 12.98 -5.35 10.07
C VAL A 49 11.46 -5.50 10.17
N MET A 50 10.88 -6.44 9.42
CA MET A 50 9.43 -6.68 9.39
C MET A 50 9.09 -8.17 9.26
N PRO A 51 7.88 -8.63 9.62
CA PRO A 51 7.51 -10.04 9.50
C PRO A 51 7.69 -10.57 8.07
N LYS A 52 8.10 -11.83 7.91
CA LYS A 52 8.46 -12.44 6.61
C LYS A 52 7.44 -12.24 5.50
N VAL A 53 6.14 -12.30 5.83
CA VAL A 53 5.05 -12.10 4.85
C VAL A 53 5.00 -10.64 4.38
N ILE A 54 5.19 -9.70 5.29
CA ILE A 54 5.21 -8.26 5.02
C ILE A 54 6.47 -7.90 4.22
N ALA A 55 7.63 -8.43 4.61
CA ALA A 55 8.90 -8.30 3.90
C ALA A 55 8.79 -8.72 2.42
N ARG A 56 8.17 -9.87 2.16
CA ARG A 56 7.92 -10.33 0.79
C ARG A 56 6.99 -9.35 0.04
N HIS A 57 5.88 -8.97 0.66
CA HIS A 57 4.93 -8.07 0.02
C HIS A 57 5.52 -6.68 -0.27
N CYS A 58 6.34 -6.15 0.64
CA CYS A 58 7.15 -4.95 0.46
C CYS A 58 8.00 -5.04 -0.80
N TYR A 59 8.79 -6.11 -0.91
CA TYR A 59 9.71 -6.31 -2.00
C TYR A 59 8.96 -6.44 -3.33
N ASP A 60 7.99 -7.35 -3.40
CA ASP A 60 7.25 -7.63 -4.64
C ASP A 60 6.49 -6.38 -5.14
N SER A 61 5.95 -5.57 -4.24
CA SER A 61 5.16 -4.40 -4.62
C SER A 61 6.01 -3.20 -5.03
N LEU A 62 7.22 -3.08 -4.49
CA LEU A 62 8.12 -1.94 -4.76
C LEU A 62 9.18 -2.27 -5.83
N LEU A 63 9.38 -3.55 -6.15
CA LEU A 63 10.34 -3.99 -7.16
C LEU A 63 10.14 -3.29 -8.53
N PRO A 64 8.91 -3.05 -9.03
CA PRO A 64 8.71 -2.36 -10.29
C PRO A 64 9.27 -0.93 -10.31
N GLU A 65 9.35 -0.27 -9.15
CA GLU A 65 9.87 1.10 -9.01
C GLU A 65 11.32 1.16 -8.50
N ALA A 66 11.95 0.01 -8.24
CA ALA A 66 13.25 -0.05 -7.57
C ALA A 66 14.34 0.78 -8.26
N GLY A 67 14.33 0.82 -9.60
CA GLY A 67 15.29 1.62 -10.38
C GLY A 67 15.19 3.13 -10.14
N SER A 68 14.03 3.63 -9.68
CA SER A 68 13.81 5.06 -9.42
C SER A 68 14.34 5.52 -8.05
N PHE A 69 14.59 4.57 -7.13
CA PHE A 69 14.94 4.87 -5.75
C PHE A 69 16.38 5.39 -5.63
N ASN A 70 17.30 5.00 -6.52
CA ASN A 70 18.71 5.42 -6.49
C ASN A 70 19.37 5.31 -5.09
N GLY A 71 18.99 4.30 -4.30
CA GLY A 71 19.48 4.11 -2.93
C GLY A 71 18.89 5.05 -1.87
N SER A 72 17.93 5.92 -2.21
CA SER A 72 17.24 6.79 -1.24
C SER A 72 16.10 6.05 -0.56
N SER A 73 16.13 6.06 0.76
CA SER A 73 15.12 5.48 1.65
C SER A 73 13.83 6.29 1.61
N ILE A 74 13.92 7.62 1.52
CA ILE A 74 12.75 8.49 1.43
C ILE A 74 11.99 8.25 0.12
N ARG A 75 12.69 7.92 -0.98
CA ARG A 75 12.02 7.52 -2.23
C ARG A 75 11.24 6.22 -2.07
N VAL A 76 11.80 5.23 -1.36
CA VAL A 76 11.09 3.98 -1.04
C VAL A 76 9.84 4.26 -0.20
N ILE A 77 9.97 5.10 0.84
CA ILE A 77 8.83 5.53 1.70
C ILE A 77 7.75 6.23 0.87
N GLY A 78 8.15 7.12 -0.03
CA GLY A 78 7.25 7.82 -0.95
C GLY A 78 6.48 6.86 -1.84
N ALA A 79 7.17 5.97 -2.54
CA ALA A 79 6.55 4.97 -3.41
C ALA A 79 5.61 4.04 -2.63
N ALA A 80 6.02 3.57 -1.45
CA ALA A 80 5.19 2.75 -0.59
C ALA A 80 3.94 3.50 -0.08
N THR A 81 4.06 4.81 0.17
CA THR A 81 2.91 5.66 0.53
C THR A 81 1.95 5.83 -0.64
N GLU A 82 2.43 6.04 -1.86
CA GLU A 82 1.57 6.12 -3.05
C GLU A 82 0.82 4.82 -3.30
N LEU A 83 1.51 3.68 -3.14
CA LEU A 83 0.88 2.37 -3.23
C LEU A 83 -0.23 2.23 -2.18
N MET A 84 0.05 2.60 -0.92
CA MET A 84 -0.95 2.61 0.15
C MET A 84 -2.18 3.47 -0.22
N VAL A 85 -1.96 4.69 -0.72
CA VAL A 85 -3.03 5.60 -1.16
C VAL A 85 -3.86 4.98 -2.30
N ALA A 86 -3.20 4.39 -3.29
CA ALA A 86 -3.89 3.70 -4.39
C ALA A 86 -4.77 2.56 -3.88
N ASN A 87 -4.28 1.79 -2.90
CA ASN A 87 -5.05 0.73 -2.25
C ASN A 87 -6.26 1.25 -1.47
N PHE A 88 -6.13 2.38 -0.77
CA PHE A 88 -7.26 3.03 -0.11
C PHE A 88 -8.33 3.52 -1.10
N ARG A 89 -7.91 4.10 -2.23
CA ARG A 89 -8.84 4.52 -3.30
C ARG A 89 -9.57 3.34 -3.92
N SER A 90 -8.85 2.24 -4.19
CA SER A 90 -9.46 1.00 -4.67
C SER A 90 -10.46 0.43 -3.65
N LEU A 91 -10.10 0.43 -2.37
CA LEU A 91 -11.01 0.00 -1.30
C LEU A 91 -12.28 0.85 -1.28
N LEU A 92 -12.13 2.17 -1.33
CA LEU A 92 -13.26 3.09 -1.29
C LEU A 92 -14.25 2.86 -2.44
N ALA A 93 -13.75 2.58 -3.65
CA ALA A 93 -14.59 2.26 -4.79
C ALA A 93 -15.46 1.01 -4.55
N GLU A 94 -14.87 -0.05 -3.98
CA GLU A 94 -15.59 -1.27 -3.61
C GLU A 94 -16.58 -1.02 -2.45
N LEU A 95 -16.19 -0.24 -1.43
CA LEU A 95 -17.08 0.13 -0.34
C LEU A 95 -18.29 0.91 -0.83
N ARG A 96 -18.12 1.84 -1.79
CA ARG A 96 -19.22 2.58 -2.41
C ARG A 96 -20.18 1.66 -3.15
N LYS A 97 -19.65 0.68 -3.89
CA LYS A 97 -20.45 -0.35 -4.59
C LYS A 97 -21.26 -1.19 -3.62
N LEU A 98 -20.64 -1.63 -2.51
CA LEU A 98 -21.31 -2.42 -1.47
C LEU A 98 -22.32 -1.59 -0.67
N ASN A 99 -22.02 -0.33 -0.36
CA ASN A 99 -22.95 0.54 0.36
C ASN A 99 -24.21 0.86 -0.48
N GLY A 100 -24.06 0.90 -1.82
CA GLY A 100 -25.18 1.07 -2.75
C GLY A 100 -26.24 -0.03 -2.68
N THR A 101 -25.90 -1.23 -2.18
CA THR A 101 -26.86 -2.34 -2.03
C THR A 101 -27.72 -2.20 -0.76
N LYS A 102 -27.44 -1.22 0.11
CA LYS A 102 -28.08 -0.98 1.42
C LYS A 102 -28.04 -2.17 2.40
N GLN A 103 -27.30 -3.23 2.07
CA GLN A 103 -27.22 -4.44 2.88
C GLN A 103 -26.26 -4.29 4.06
N TYR A 104 -25.30 -3.38 3.96
CA TYR A 104 -24.22 -3.20 4.95
C TYR A 104 -24.10 -1.74 5.37
N LYS A 105 -23.80 -1.51 6.65
CA LYS A 105 -23.46 -0.18 7.17
C LYS A 105 -21.94 -0.02 7.09
N LEU A 106 -21.46 0.48 5.95
CA LEU A 106 -20.04 0.70 5.66
C LEU A 106 -19.66 2.19 5.68
N GLY A 107 -20.50 3.03 6.28
CA GLY A 107 -20.39 4.49 6.21
C GLY A 107 -19.09 5.01 6.81
N LYS A 108 -18.71 4.53 8.00
CA LYS A 108 -17.48 4.98 8.64
C LYS A 108 -16.25 4.48 7.91
N CYS A 109 -16.24 3.23 7.46
CA CYS A 109 -15.12 2.71 6.68
C CYS A 109 -14.93 3.50 5.37
N ALA A 110 -16.03 3.82 4.68
CA ALA A 110 -15.98 4.62 3.46
C ALA A 110 -15.51 6.06 3.72
N GLU A 111 -15.93 6.69 4.83
CA GLU A 111 -15.43 8.02 5.22
C GLU A 111 -13.93 8.02 5.48
N GLN A 112 -13.40 7.01 6.17
CA GLN A 112 -11.95 6.89 6.42
C GLN A 112 -11.17 6.68 5.11
N ALA A 113 -11.63 5.76 4.25
CA ALA A 113 -10.96 5.53 2.97
C ALA A 113 -11.05 6.76 2.03
N ALA A 114 -12.08 7.60 2.18
CA ALA A 114 -12.24 8.86 1.46
C ALA A 114 -11.28 9.97 1.89
N GLU A 115 -10.58 9.85 3.02
CA GLU A 115 -9.57 10.82 3.46
C GLU A 115 -8.40 10.94 2.44
N PHE A 116 -8.16 9.89 1.66
CA PHE A 116 -7.09 9.83 0.65
C PHE A 116 -7.52 10.23 -0.77
N GLU A 117 -8.81 10.50 -0.97
CA GLU A 117 -9.30 11.09 -2.20
C GLU A 117 -9.40 12.62 -2.03
N PRO A 118 -8.68 13.41 -2.84
CA PRO A 118 -9.07 14.79 -3.01
C PRO A 118 -10.46 14.80 -3.66
N GLY A 119 -11.50 14.99 -2.86
CA GLY A 119 -12.85 15.21 -3.37
C GLY A 119 -12.87 16.41 -4.33
N PRO A 120 -13.93 16.60 -5.12
CA PRO A 120 -14.06 17.75 -6.02
C PRO A 120 -13.84 19.06 -5.25
N GLY A 121 -12.82 19.83 -5.62
CA GLY A 121 -12.46 21.09 -4.95
C GLY A 121 -11.74 20.96 -3.60
N LYS A 122 -11.42 19.74 -3.13
CA LYS A 122 -10.60 19.52 -1.94
C LYS A 122 -9.13 19.40 -2.33
N LYS A 123 -8.27 19.99 -1.51
CA LYS A 123 -6.82 19.79 -1.63
C LYS A 123 -6.46 18.40 -1.17
N GLU A 124 -5.41 17.84 -1.76
CA GLU A 124 -4.75 16.66 -1.24
C GLU A 124 -4.37 16.85 0.25
N PRO A 125 -4.46 15.80 1.08
CA PRO A 125 -3.95 15.84 2.44
C PRO A 125 -2.53 16.41 2.49
N GLU A 126 -2.31 17.44 3.32
CA GLU A 126 -1.02 18.14 3.42
C GLU A 126 0.15 17.18 3.65
N LYS A 127 -0.07 16.14 4.46
CA LYS A 127 0.92 15.09 4.74
C LYS A 127 1.33 14.30 3.49
N LEU A 128 0.40 13.99 2.59
CA LEU A 128 0.71 13.33 1.31
C LEU A 128 1.52 14.23 0.38
N ALA A 129 1.12 15.49 0.26
CA ALA A 129 1.87 16.47 -0.54
C ALA A 129 3.31 16.63 -0.02
N LYS A 130 3.47 16.64 1.31
CA LYS A 130 4.77 16.69 1.99
C LYS A 130 5.62 15.45 1.69
N ILE A 131 5.05 14.25 1.76
CA ILE A 131 5.74 12.99 1.43
C ILE A 131 6.22 12.99 -0.02
N ARG A 132 5.36 13.38 -0.98
CA ARG A 132 5.76 13.48 -2.39
C ARG A 132 6.90 14.46 -2.61
N ALA A 133 6.84 15.63 -1.96
CA ALA A 133 7.92 16.62 -2.04
C ALA A 133 9.25 16.05 -1.51
N LEU A 134 9.21 15.34 -0.38
CA LEU A 134 10.39 14.66 0.20
C LEU A 134 10.94 13.57 -0.71
N ALA A 135 10.08 12.71 -1.25
CA ALA A 135 10.46 11.67 -2.20
C ALA A 135 11.08 12.24 -3.48
N ALA A 136 10.53 13.34 -4.00
CA ALA A 136 11.09 14.04 -5.17
C ALA A 136 12.50 14.58 -4.90
N MET A 137 12.76 15.08 -3.69
CA MET A 137 14.10 15.50 -3.28
C MET A 137 15.06 14.31 -3.14
N GLY A 138 14.60 13.19 -2.54
CA GLY A 138 15.43 12.03 -2.25
C GLY A 138 16.55 12.30 -1.24
N ASP A 139 16.40 13.36 -0.44
CA ASP A 139 17.35 13.76 0.59
C ASP A 139 17.08 12.99 1.88
N ASP A 140 17.78 11.87 2.05
CA ASP A 140 17.61 11.00 3.21
C ASP A 140 17.92 11.71 4.54
N ASN A 141 18.66 12.82 4.57
CA ASN A 141 19.03 13.51 5.83
C ASN A 141 17.85 14.18 6.57
N LYS A 142 16.64 14.12 5.99
CA LYS A 142 15.41 14.73 6.49
C LYS A 142 14.67 13.84 7.52
N VAL A 143 15.40 13.37 8.55
CA VAL A 143 14.92 12.38 9.54
C VAL A 143 13.69 12.85 10.34
N GLU A 144 13.60 14.13 10.68
CA GLU A 144 12.46 14.70 11.42
C GLU A 144 11.12 14.41 10.71
N TYR A 145 11.12 14.45 9.38
CA TYR A 145 9.93 14.20 8.57
C TYR A 145 9.51 12.73 8.56
N VAL A 146 10.47 11.82 8.74
CA VAL A 146 10.22 10.38 8.82
C VAL A 146 9.36 10.08 10.06
N TYR A 147 9.58 10.78 11.19
CA TYR A 147 8.74 10.67 12.39
C TYR A 147 7.32 11.19 12.18
N ASP A 148 7.15 12.35 11.54
CA ASP A 148 5.83 12.89 11.20
C ASP A 148 5.00 11.89 10.37
N ILE A 149 5.65 11.26 9.39
CA ILE A 149 5.03 10.25 8.51
C ILE A 149 4.63 9.02 9.32
N SER A 150 5.52 8.53 10.19
CA SER A 150 5.22 7.39 11.07
C SER A 150 4.02 7.67 11.97
N SER A 151 4.01 8.82 12.65
CA SER A 151 2.92 9.19 13.56
C SER A 151 1.59 9.29 12.83
N TRP A 152 1.60 9.83 11.61
CA TRP A 152 0.41 9.86 10.77
C TRP A 152 -0.06 8.46 10.37
N MET A 153 0.85 7.55 10.05
CA MET A 153 0.52 6.18 9.71
C MET A 153 -0.06 5.39 10.86
N ASP A 154 0.47 5.59 12.07
CA ASP A 154 -0.10 5.03 13.30
C ASP A 154 -1.53 5.53 13.52
N GLU A 155 -1.76 6.84 13.32
CA GLU A 155 -3.09 7.44 13.42
C GLU A 155 -4.07 6.82 12.43
N MET A 156 -3.64 6.61 11.19
CA MET A 156 -4.46 5.98 10.15
C MET A 156 -4.76 4.52 10.46
N ASP A 157 -3.77 3.75 10.89
CA ASP A 157 -3.96 2.35 11.28
C ASP A 157 -4.95 2.23 12.44
N MET A 158 -4.81 3.07 13.46
CA MET A 158 -5.71 3.11 14.59
C MET A 158 -7.14 3.48 14.18
N LYS A 159 -7.32 4.51 13.35
CA LYS A 159 -8.64 4.91 12.83
C LYS A 159 -9.27 3.79 12.01
N PHE A 160 -8.52 3.20 11.09
CA PHE A 160 -8.99 2.11 10.25
C PHE A 160 -9.37 0.88 11.07
N SER A 161 -8.51 0.48 12.02
CA SER A 161 -8.76 -0.66 12.90
C SER A 161 -9.97 -0.44 13.80
N ARG A 162 -10.16 0.77 14.33
CA ARG A 162 -11.29 1.09 15.21
C ARG A 162 -12.61 1.21 14.44
N ASP A 163 -12.60 1.94 13.33
CA ASP A 163 -13.84 2.37 12.68
C ASP A 163 -14.23 1.48 11.50
N CYS A 164 -13.26 0.96 10.73
CA CYS A 164 -13.54 0.13 9.56
C CYS A 164 -13.61 -1.37 9.87
N GLN A 165 -12.70 -1.92 10.69
CA GLN A 165 -12.68 -3.38 10.91
C GLN A 165 -14.00 -3.97 11.45
N PRO A 166 -14.72 -3.34 12.40
CA PRO A 166 -15.99 -3.87 12.89
C PRO A 166 -17.05 -3.95 11.78
N GLU A 167 -17.11 -2.95 10.90
CA GLU A 167 -18.03 -2.92 9.76
C GLU A 167 -17.68 -4.01 8.73
N MET A 168 -16.39 -4.20 8.45
CA MET A 168 -15.94 -5.24 7.51
C MET A 168 -16.16 -6.66 8.01
N LYS A 169 -16.18 -6.91 9.33
CA LYS A 169 -16.50 -8.23 9.89
C LYS A 169 -17.94 -8.67 9.60
N ALA A 170 -18.84 -7.71 9.34
CA ALA A 170 -20.24 -8.01 9.01
C ALA A 170 -20.46 -8.36 7.53
N VAL A 171 -19.45 -8.19 6.68
CA VAL A 171 -19.53 -8.49 5.25
C VAL A 171 -19.12 -9.96 5.02
N PRO A 172 -20.02 -10.84 4.53
CA PRO A 172 -19.65 -12.19 4.15
C PRO A 172 -18.63 -12.15 3.01
N ASP A 173 -17.66 -13.06 3.05
CA ASP A 173 -16.54 -13.07 2.11
C ASP A 173 -15.73 -11.75 2.06
N ALA A 174 -15.70 -11.00 3.17
CA ALA A 174 -14.88 -9.79 3.29
C ALA A 174 -13.42 -10.03 2.85
N ASP A 175 -12.88 -11.21 3.10
CA ASP A 175 -11.51 -11.57 2.72
C ASP A 175 -11.31 -11.68 1.20
N LYS A 176 -12.38 -11.96 0.43
CA LYS A 176 -12.38 -11.98 -1.05
C LYS A 176 -12.62 -10.59 -1.65
N LEU A 177 -13.39 -9.76 -0.95
CA LEU A 177 -13.64 -8.36 -1.31
C LEU A 177 -12.44 -7.47 -0.95
N LEU A 178 -11.62 -7.94 -0.02
CA LEU A 178 -10.45 -7.25 0.51
C LEU A 178 -9.18 -8.09 0.35
N PRO A 179 -8.74 -8.44 -0.88
CA PRO A 179 -7.30 -8.62 -1.07
C PRO A 179 -6.56 -7.37 -0.55
N THR A 180 -7.22 -6.21 -0.56
CA THR A 180 -6.81 -4.97 0.13
C THR A 180 -6.65 -5.06 1.64
N LYS A 181 -7.25 -5.98 2.42
CA LYS A 181 -6.84 -6.17 3.84
C LYS A 181 -5.43 -6.75 3.92
N ALA A 182 -5.14 -7.69 3.02
CA ALA A 182 -3.82 -8.28 2.85
C ALA A 182 -2.83 -7.36 2.11
N VAL A 183 -3.25 -6.16 1.69
CA VAL A 183 -2.38 -5.18 1.03
C VAL A 183 -2.29 -3.89 1.84
N MET A 184 -3.34 -3.46 2.52
CA MET A 184 -3.42 -2.19 3.25
C MET A 184 -2.69 -2.24 4.59
N TYR A 185 -2.94 -3.27 5.40
CA TYR A 185 -2.18 -3.48 6.64
C TYR A 185 -0.70 -3.72 6.32
N PRO A 186 -0.35 -4.53 5.30
CA PRO A 186 1.03 -4.62 4.87
C PRO A 186 1.60 -3.31 4.30
N SER A 187 0.83 -2.49 3.59
CA SER A 187 1.33 -1.19 3.10
C SER A 187 1.70 -0.25 4.25
N ILE A 188 0.85 -0.16 5.28
CA ILE A 188 1.13 0.63 6.49
C ILE A 188 2.35 0.07 7.23
N LEU A 189 2.38 -1.25 7.47
CA LEU A 189 3.50 -1.91 8.13
C LEU A 189 4.80 -1.82 7.33
N VAL A 190 4.71 -1.80 6.00
CA VAL A 190 5.87 -1.61 5.12
C VAL A 190 6.44 -0.24 5.35
N VAL A 191 5.62 0.81 5.32
CA VAL A 191 6.14 2.15 5.55
C VAL A 191 6.64 2.32 6.98
N GLN A 192 5.94 1.81 7.99
CA GLN A 192 6.43 1.79 9.38
C GLN A 192 7.75 1.03 9.53
N GLY A 193 7.91 -0.10 8.87
CA GLY A 193 9.16 -0.88 8.88
C GLY A 193 10.30 -0.13 8.17
N LEU A 194 10.02 0.54 7.07
CA LEU A 194 10.98 1.38 6.35
C LEU A 194 11.42 2.59 7.19
N VAL A 195 10.48 3.21 7.89
CA VAL A 195 10.72 4.30 8.84
C VAL A 195 11.52 3.79 10.04
N SER A 196 11.14 2.67 10.66
CA SER A 196 11.81 2.13 11.86
C SER A 196 13.21 1.60 11.55
N GLY A 197 13.41 1.06 10.35
CA GLY A 197 14.73 0.63 9.85
C GLY A 197 15.57 1.77 9.27
N TYR A 198 15.06 3.01 9.29
CA TYR A 198 15.81 4.17 8.84
C TYR A 198 16.91 4.48 9.86
N THR A 199 18.15 4.21 9.48
CA THR A 199 19.35 4.64 10.21
C THR A 199 20.00 5.74 9.37
N PRO A 200 20.10 6.98 9.88
CA PRO A 200 20.77 8.04 9.14
C PRO A 200 22.26 7.67 8.92
N PRO A 201 22.86 8.12 7.81
CA PRO A 201 24.26 7.86 7.52
C PRO A 201 25.16 8.31 8.68
N ARG A 202 26.07 7.41 9.09
CA ARG A 202 26.93 7.55 10.28
C ARG A 202 27.83 8.80 10.26
N SER A 203 28.03 9.41 9.09
CA SER A 203 28.86 10.61 8.89
C SER A 203 28.29 11.88 9.51
N GLU A 204 27.03 11.89 9.98
CA GLU A 204 26.37 13.09 10.51
C GLU A 204 26.00 13.01 12.00
N MET A 205 26.36 11.93 12.71
CA MET A 205 26.24 11.88 14.18
C MET A 205 27.39 12.64 14.88
N THR A 206 27.58 13.90 14.51
CA THR A 206 28.29 14.86 15.36
C THR A 206 27.29 15.39 16.38
N TYR A 207 27.26 14.74 17.54
CA TYR A 207 26.57 15.27 18.71
C TYR A 207 27.25 16.60 19.12
N PRO A 208 26.48 17.68 19.39
CA PRO A 208 27.02 18.85 20.08
C PRO A 208 27.40 18.52 21.53
#